data_AF-A0A954NND5-F1
#
_entry.id   AF-A0A954NND5-F1
#
_cell.length_a   1.000
_cell.length_b   1.000
_cell.length_c   1.000
_cell.angle_alpha   90.00
_cell.angle_beta   90.00
_cell.angle_gamma   90.00
#
_symmetry.space_group_name_H-M   'P 1'
#
loop_
_entity.id
_entity.type
_entity.pdbx_description
1 polymer ?
#
loop_
_entity_poly.entity_id
_entity_poly.type
_entity_poly.pdbx_seq_one_letter_code
_entity_poly.pdbx_strand_id
1 'polypeptide(L)'
;FTLRDLVSYEDKHNEANGEANRDGDSDNNSSNGGVEGETVKPTILQRRRRRARSLLATLFCARGVPFLTAGDERWRTQRGNNNAYCQDNDISWIDWKPDPTTEDLRSYVKNLIQLRRHLPELRQPNFYTGREDPLTGLADVTWLDGEGGVLSSEQWHQSDREHFGM
;
A
#
# COMPACT_ATOMS: atom_id res chain seq x y z
N PHE A 1 3.83 -8.45 7.51
CA PHE A 1 3.18 -7.36 8.27
C PHE A 1 1.79 -7.07 7.73
N THR A 2 0.90 -6.51 8.57
CA THR A 2 -0.32 -5.80 8.11
C THR A 2 0.05 -4.46 7.46
N LEU A 3 -0.90 -3.78 6.79
CA LEU A 3 -0.66 -2.44 6.22
C LEU A 3 -0.18 -1.43 7.26
N ARG A 4 -0.79 -1.44 8.46
CA ARG A 4 -0.39 -0.54 9.55
C ARG A 4 1.01 -0.86 10.04
N ASP A 5 1.35 -2.14 10.19
CA ASP A 5 2.64 -2.55 10.73
C ASP A 5 3.76 -2.30 9.72
N LEU A 6 3.48 -2.45 8.42
CA LEU A 6 4.39 -2.13 7.33
C LEU A 6 4.84 -0.66 7.36
N VAL A 7 4.01 0.25 7.89
CA VAL A 7 4.35 1.68 8.05
C VAL A 7 4.71 2.05 9.49
N SER A 8 4.81 1.08 10.41
CA SER A 8 5.01 1.34 11.84
C SER A 8 6.20 0.63 12.46
N TYR A 9 6.76 -0.38 11.80
CA TYR A 9 7.88 -1.18 12.30
C TYR A 9 8.95 -1.34 11.22
N GLU A 10 10.23 -1.19 11.59
CA GLU A 10 11.37 -1.58 10.75
C GLU A 10 11.75 -3.04 11.04
N ASP A 11 11.65 -3.46 12.30
CA ASP A 11 12.02 -4.80 12.75
C ASP A 11 10.78 -5.64 13.09
N LYS A 12 10.92 -6.97 13.02
CA LYS A 12 9.90 -7.91 13.50
C LYS A 12 9.93 -8.04 15.02
N HIS A 13 8.75 -8.15 15.62
CA HIS A 13 8.50 -8.33 17.06
C HIS A 13 7.66 -9.60 17.26
N ASN A 14 8.27 -10.74 16.97
CA ASN A 14 7.66 -12.08 17.02
C ASN A 14 7.87 -12.77 18.39
N GLU A 15 8.29 -12.05 19.44
CA GLU A 15 8.61 -12.62 20.76
C GLU A 15 7.44 -13.42 21.35
N ALA A 16 6.21 -13.00 21.07
CA ALA A 16 4.99 -13.68 21.50
C ALA A 16 4.87 -15.12 20.95
N ASN A 17 5.59 -15.47 19.88
CA ASN A 17 5.58 -16.80 19.27
C ASN A 17 6.43 -17.81 20.07
N GLY A 18 7.26 -17.36 21.03
CA GLY A 18 8.07 -18.24 21.87
C GLY A 18 9.36 -18.75 21.22
N GLU A 19 9.71 -18.25 20.03
CA GLU A 19 10.90 -18.67 19.27
C GLU A 19 12.06 -17.68 19.39
N ALA A 20 12.03 -16.80 20.41
CA ALA A 20 13.00 -15.73 20.65
C ALA A 20 13.27 -14.86 19.40
N ASN A 21 12.18 -14.47 18.73
CA ASN A 21 12.17 -13.62 17.53
C ASN A 21 12.93 -14.18 16.31
N ARG A 22 13.22 -15.49 16.29
CA ARG A 22 13.94 -16.13 15.17
C ARG A 22 13.05 -16.42 13.95
N ASP A 23 11.77 -16.62 14.17
CA ASP A 23 10.79 -16.94 13.12
C ASP A 23 10.36 -15.70 12.32
N GLY A 24 9.76 -15.90 11.15
CA GLY A 24 9.33 -14.83 10.24
C GLY A 24 10.45 -14.25 9.37
N ASP A 25 10.05 -13.52 8.33
CA ASP A 25 10.97 -12.87 7.37
C ASP A 25 11.73 -11.69 8.04
N SER A 26 12.99 -11.49 7.69
CA SER A 26 13.80 -10.35 8.18
C SER A 26 13.85 -9.19 7.18
N ASP A 27 13.48 -9.40 5.92
CA ASP A 27 13.54 -8.39 4.86
C ASP A 27 12.12 -7.89 4.50
N ASN A 28 11.54 -7.08 5.39
CA ASN A 28 10.13 -6.71 5.29
C ASN A 28 9.80 -5.57 4.31
N ASN A 29 10.81 -4.83 3.82
CA ASN A 29 10.63 -3.62 3.02
C ASN A 29 9.65 -2.61 3.66
N SER A 30 9.63 -2.57 4.99
CA SER A 30 8.78 -1.70 5.80
C SER A 30 9.44 -0.34 6.02
N SER A 31 8.72 0.57 6.66
CA SER A 31 9.39 1.69 7.34
C SER A 31 8.55 2.23 8.47
N ASN A 32 9.14 2.48 9.63
CA ASN A 32 8.42 2.91 10.83
C ASN A 32 8.03 4.41 10.84
N GLY A 33 8.45 5.17 9.83
CA GLY A 33 8.16 6.61 9.72
C GLY A 33 8.90 7.49 10.74
N GLY A 34 9.91 6.95 11.42
CA GLY A 34 10.85 7.64 12.32
C GLY A 34 10.79 7.22 13.80
N VAL A 35 9.82 6.39 14.20
CA VAL A 35 9.70 5.83 15.56
C VAL A 35 9.26 4.38 15.43
N GLU A 36 9.90 3.45 16.13
CA GLU A 36 9.49 2.05 16.12
C GLU A 36 8.19 1.85 16.91
N GLY A 37 7.21 1.17 16.32
CA GLY A 37 5.94 0.83 16.94
C GLY A 37 4.99 2.01 17.19
N GLU A 38 4.19 1.92 18.24
CA GLU A 38 3.15 2.91 18.57
C GLU A 38 3.74 4.26 18.96
N THR A 39 3.07 5.35 18.55
CA THR A 39 3.53 6.71 18.83
C THR A 39 2.37 7.68 18.90
N VAL A 40 2.52 8.75 19.67
CA VAL A 40 1.56 9.86 19.76
C VAL A 40 2.01 11.09 18.98
N LYS A 41 3.19 11.05 18.33
CA LYS A 41 3.75 12.19 17.59
C LYS A 41 2.90 12.46 16.33
N PRO A 42 2.18 13.59 16.24
CA PRO A 42 1.21 13.81 15.16
C PRO A 42 1.84 13.80 13.76
N THR A 43 3.08 14.30 13.65
CA THR A 43 3.83 14.34 12.39
C THR A 43 4.14 12.94 11.85
N ILE A 44 4.46 11.99 12.72
CA ILE A 44 4.73 10.60 12.32
C ILE A 44 3.42 9.91 11.95
N LEU A 45 2.37 10.05 12.77
CA LEU A 45 1.05 9.49 12.49
C LEU A 45 0.50 9.95 11.14
N GLN A 46 0.67 11.24 10.80
CA GLN A 46 0.27 11.78 9.51
C GLN A 46 1.06 11.15 8.34
N ARG A 47 2.38 10.99 8.48
CA ARG A 47 3.22 10.34 7.45
C ARG A 47 2.81 8.89 7.24
N ARG A 48 2.59 8.12 8.30
CA ARG A 48 2.16 6.72 8.23
C ARG A 48 0.81 6.57 7.53
N ARG A 49 -0.17 7.40 7.90
CA ARG A 49 -1.48 7.45 7.24
C ARG A 49 -1.35 7.79 5.75
N ARG A 50 -0.50 8.76 5.40
CA ARG A 50 -0.24 9.12 3.99
C ARG A 50 0.38 7.94 3.22
N ARG A 51 1.42 7.30 3.76
CA ARG A 51 2.08 6.15 3.13
C ARG A 51 1.14 4.98 2.95
N ALA A 52 0.33 4.66 3.95
CA ALA A 52 -0.66 3.59 3.82
C ALA A 52 -1.72 3.89 2.77
N ARG A 53 -2.20 5.13 2.68
CA ARG A 53 -3.11 5.55 1.60
C ARG A 53 -2.46 5.44 0.22
N SER A 54 -1.19 5.82 0.09
CA SER A 54 -0.43 5.65 -1.15
C SER A 54 -0.33 4.18 -1.55
N LEU A 55 0.00 3.28 -0.62
CA LEU A 55 0.05 1.83 -0.89
C LEU A 55 -1.31 1.27 -1.33
N LEU A 56 -2.39 1.68 -0.66
CA LEU A 56 -3.76 1.29 -1.03
C LEU A 56 -4.13 1.84 -2.42
N ALA A 57 -3.80 3.10 -2.72
CA ALA A 57 -4.03 3.69 -4.03
C ALA A 57 -3.26 2.92 -5.11
N THR A 58 -1.99 2.59 -4.89
CA THR A 58 -1.19 1.76 -5.80
C THR A 58 -1.86 0.41 -6.03
N LEU A 59 -2.30 -0.29 -4.97
CA LEU A 59 -2.99 -1.58 -5.10
C LEU A 59 -4.27 -1.48 -5.95
N PHE A 60 -5.10 -0.46 -5.71
CA PHE A 60 -6.39 -0.32 -6.39
C PHE A 60 -6.32 0.36 -7.76
N CYS A 61 -5.24 1.08 -8.07
CA CYS A 61 -4.99 1.68 -9.39
C CYS A 61 -4.07 0.83 -10.27
N ALA A 62 -3.36 -0.16 -9.72
CA ALA A 62 -2.62 -1.12 -10.53
C ALA A 62 -3.56 -1.94 -11.42
N ARG A 63 -3.08 -2.31 -12.62
CA ARG A 63 -3.77 -3.27 -13.48
C ARG A 63 -3.64 -4.68 -12.88
N GLY A 64 -4.69 -5.48 -12.98
CA GLY A 64 -4.74 -6.86 -12.46
C GLY A 64 -5.92 -7.09 -11.51
N VAL A 65 -5.79 -8.06 -10.61
CA VAL A 65 -6.81 -8.34 -9.59
C VAL A 65 -6.25 -7.94 -8.22
N PRO A 66 -6.74 -6.85 -7.59
CA PRO A 66 -6.23 -6.44 -6.29
C PRO A 66 -6.66 -7.44 -5.21
N PHE A 67 -5.74 -7.76 -4.31
CA PHE A 67 -6.00 -8.55 -3.12
C PHE A 67 -5.75 -7.69 -1.88
N LEU A 68 -6.78 -7.48 -1.05
CA LEU A 68 -6.69 -6.72 0.19
C LEU A 68 -6.76 -7.67 1.37
N THR A 69 -5.77 -7.61 2.26
CA THR A 69 -5.75 -8.39 3.50
C THR A 69 -6.84 -7.89 4.45
N ALA A 70 -7.65 -8.82 4.97
CA ALA A 70 -8.76 -8.48 5.85
C ALA A 70 -8.28 -7.75 7.13
N GLY A 71 -8.90 -6.61 7.42
CA GLY A 71 -8.56 -5.76 8.56
C GLY A 71 -7.61 -4.61 8.24
N ASP A 72 -6.95 -4.61 7.06
CA ASP A 72 -6.14 -3.45 6.64
C ASP A 72 -7.03 -2.21 6.46
N GLU A 73 -8.26 -2.38 6.00
CA GLU A 73 -9.27 -1.30 5.93
C GLU A 73 -9.71 -0.78 7.29
N ARG A 74 -9.39 -1.52 8.36
CA ARG A 74 -9.67 -1.19 9.77
C ARG A 74 -8.40 -0.83 10.55
N TRP A 75 -7.29 -0.55 9.88
CA TRP A 75 -6.03 -0.18 10.56
C TRP A 75 -5.54 -1.25 11.56
N ARG A 76 -5.76 -2.53 11.22
CA ARG A 76 -5.35 -3.69 12.02
C ARG A 76 -3.82 -3.70 12.22
N THR A 77 -3.40 -3.98 13.43
CA THR A 77 -2.00 -4.21 13.81
C THR A 77 -1.85 -5.60 14.41
N GLN A 78 -0.70 -6.22 14.18
CA GLN A 78 -0.22 -7.41 14.89
C GLN A 78 0.93 -7.03 15.84
N ARG A 79 1.04 -5.75 16.20
CA ARG A 79 2.05 -5.18 17.10
C ARG A 79 3.49 -5.44 16.64
N GLY A 80 3.72 -5.45 15.33
CA GLY A 80 5.04 -5.76 14.77
C GLY A 80 5.32 -7.26 14.68
N ASN A 81 4.36 -8.14 15.02
CA ASN A 81 4.49 -9.56 14.74
C ASN A 81 4.21 -9.79 13.24
N ASN A 82 5.25 -10.13 12.47
CA ASN A 82 5.12 -10.36 11.02
C ASN A 82 4.77 -11.82 10.66
N ASN A 83 4.68 -12.69 11.66
CA ASN A 83 4.47 -14.11 11.54
C ASN A 83 3.53 -14.63 12.65
N ALA A 84 2.35 -14.02 12.80
CA ALA A 84 1.43 -14.31 13.91
C ALA A 84 0.65 -15.62 13.72
N TYR A 85 1.32 -16.69 13.29
CA TYR A 85 0.72 -17.97 12.89
C TYR A 85 0.15 -18.76 14.08
N CYS A 86 0.77 -18.64 15.25
CA CYS A 86 0.39 -19.32 16.49
C CYS A 86 -0.37 -18.42 17.48
N GLN A 87 -0.73 -17.20 17.06
CA GLN A 87 -1.42 -16.24 17.90
C GLN A 87 -2.94 -16.32 17.67
N ASP A 88 -3.66 -17.10 18.47
CA ASP A 88 -5.13 -17.04 18.52
C ASP A 88 -5.60 -16.14 19.67
N ASN A 89 -5.39 -14.84 19.50
CA ASN A 89 -5.65 -13.81 20.51
C ASN A 89 -5.75 -12.42 19.88
N ASP A 90 -5.76 -11.38 20.72
CA ASP A 90 -5.87 -9.98 20.34
C ASP A 90 -4.76 -9.46 19.41
N ILE A 91 -3.65 -10.19 19.24
CA ILE A 91 -2.63 -9.89 18.22
C ILE A 91 -3.15 -10.19 16.81
N SER A 92 -3.93 -11.25 16.61
CA SER A 92 -4.37 -11.68 15.27
C SER A 92 -5.85 -11.40 14.99
N TRP A 93 -6.67 -11.14 16.02
CA TRP A 93 -8.08 -10.84 15.85
C TRP A 93 -8.29 -9.45 15.21
N ILE A 94 -9.37 -9.30 14.44
CA ILE A 94 -9.79 -8.01 13.90
C ILE A 94 -10.60 -7.28 14.97
N ASP A 95 -10.16 -6.08 15.38
CA ASP A 95 -10.94 -5.23 16.28
C ASP A 95 -12.10 -4.53 15.52
N TRP A 96 -13.32 -4.86 15.93
CA TRP A 96 -14.57 -4.33 15.36
C TRP A 96 -15.11 -3.10 16.08
N LYS A 97 -14.44 -2.62 17.14
CA LYS A 97 -14.85 -1.41 17.85
C LYS A 97 -14.84 -0.19 16.92
N PRO A 98 -15.81 0.73 17.07
CA PRO A 98 -15.83 1.95 16.28
C PRO A 98 -14.67 2.86 16.70
N ASP A 99 -13.88 3.29 15.73
CA ASP A 99 -12.79 4.25 15.92
C ASP A 99 -12.75 5.21 14.72
N PRO A 100 -12.68 6.54 14.93
CA PRO A 100 -12.68 7.52 13.84
C PRO A 100 -11.57 7.32 12.80
N THR A 101 -10.38 6.86 13.21
CA THR A 101 -9.28 6.57 12.27
C THR A 101 -9.61 5.36 11.40
N THR A 102 -10.16 4.31 12.00
CA THR A 102 -10.59 3.11 11.26
C THR A 102 -11.73 3.42 10.28
N GLU A 103 -12.68 4.29 10.67
CA GLU A 103 -13.81 4.66 9.82
C GLU A 103 -13.41 5.56 8.64
N ASP A 104 -12.47 6.47 8.87
CA ASP A 104 -11.86 7.30 7.83
C ASP A 104 -11.12 6.43 6.79
N LEU A 105 -10.30 5.49 7.24
CA LEU A 105 -9.60 4.58 6.32
C LEU A 105 -10.54 3.63 5.58
N ARG A 106 -11.55 3.09 6.27
CA ARG A 106 -12.58 2.24 5.67
C ARG A 106 -13.34 2.99 4.56
N SER A 107 -13.66 4.26 4.79
CA SER A 107 -14.30 5.12 3.79
C SER A 107 -13.38 5.37 2.59
N TYR A 108 -12.09 5.60 2.85
CA TYR A 108 -11.08 5.73 1.79
C TYR A 108 -10.97 4.45 0.92
N VAL A 109 -10.89 3.27 1.53
CA VAL A 109 -10.85 1.99 0.80
C VAL A 109 -12.13 1.76 -0.02
N LYS A 110 -13.30 2.07 0.55
CA LYS A 110 -14.57 2.02 -0.21
C LYS A 110 -14.53 2.92 -1.45
N ASN A 111 -14.01 4.13 -1.32
CA ASN A 111 -13.89 5.06 -2.44
C ASN A 111 -12.92 4.54 -3.51
N LEU A 112 -11.80 3.92 -3.14
CA LEU A 112 -10.88 3.29 -4.10
C LEU A 112 -11.53 2.11 -4.84
N ILE A 113 -12.29 1.28 -4.14
CA ILE A 113 -13.05 0.18 -4.76
C ILE A 113 -14.07 0.75 -5.75
N GLN A 114 -14.80 1.82 -5.37
CA GLN A 114 -15.75 2.45 -6.28
C GLN A 114 -15.04 3.06 -7.48
N LEU A 115 -13.95 3.81 -7.29
CA LEU A 115 -13.15 4.38 -8.37
C LEU A 115 -12.73 3.30 -9.38
N ARG A 116 -12.15 2.18 -8.89
CA ARG A 116 -11.75 1.05 -9.72
C ARG A 116 -12.93 0.42 -10.48
N ARG A 117 -14.11 0.35 -9.88
CA ARG A 117 -15.31 -0.14 -10.56
C ARG A 117 -15.78 0.81 -11.68
N HIS A 118 -15.68 2.12 -11.46
CA HIS A 118 -16.11 3.13 -12.41
C HIS A 118 -15.12 3.37 -13.56
N LEU A 119 -13.84 3.02 -13.40
CA LEU A 119 -12.80 3.15 -14.42
C LEU A 119 -12.47 1.78 -15.05
N PRO A 120 -13.03 1.41 -16.22
CA PRO A 120 -12.75 0.15 -16.89
C PRO A 120 -11.27 -0.06 -17.23
N GLU A 121 -10.54 1.04 -17.46
CA GLU A 121 -9.09 1.09 -17.74
C GLU A 121 -8.31 0.32 -16.66
N LEU A 122 -8.68 0.48 -15.40
CA LEU A 122 -7.99 -0.21 -14.30
C LEU A 122 -8.23 -1.73 -14.27
N ARG A 123 -9.19 -2.24 -15.06
CA ARG A 123 -9.68 -3.63 -15.05
C ARG A 123 -9.61 -4.32 -16.41
N GLN A 124 -8.87 -3.76 -17.36
CA GLN A 124 -8.72 -4.35 -18.69
C GLN A 124 -8.06 -5.75 -18.61
N PRO A 125 -8.56 -6.75 -19.37
CA PRO A 125 -7.99 -8.09 -19.39
C PRO A 125 -6.66 -8.14 -20.17
N ASN A 126 -6.48 -7.23 -21.12
CA ASN A 126 -5.31 -7.17 -21.99
C ASN A 126 -4.23 -6.26 -21.39
N PHE A 127 -2.99 -6.43 -21.86
CA PHE A 127 -1.92 -5.48 -21.57
C PHE A 127 -2.10 -4.22 -22.42
N TYR A 128 -1.74 -3.08 -21.83
CA TYR A 128 -1.56 -1.86 -22.59
C TYR A 128 -0.37 -2.00 -23.54
N THR A 129 -0.49 -1.36 -24.70
CA THR A 129 0.48 -1.46 -25.79
C THR A 129 1.37 -0.22 -25.89
N GLY A 130 0.94 0.91 -25.33
CA GLY A 130 1.59 2.22 -25.50
C GLY A 130 1.54 2.75 -26.93
N ARG A 131 0.71 2.15 -27.80
CA ARG A 131 0.61 2.54 -29.21
C ARG A 131 -0.50 3.55 -29.38
N GLU A 132 -0.24 4.59 -30.15
CA GLU A 132 -1.24 5.56 -30.54
C GLU A 132 -2.34 4.90 -31.40
N ASP A 133 -3.58 5.19 -31.05
CA ASP A 133 -4.73 4.88 -31.89
C ASP A 133 -4.75 5.87 -33.08
N PRO A 134 -4.71 5.41 -34.34
CA PRO A 134 -4.69 6.28 -35.52
C PRO A 134 -5.91 7.21 -35.66
N LEU A 135 -7.04 6.87 -35.02
CA LEU A 135 -8.27 7.66 -35.06
C LEU A 135 -8.29 8.77 -34.00
N THR A 136 -7.75 8.50 -32.81
CA THR A 136 -7.80 9.46 -31.69
C THR A 136 -6.49 10.22 -31.51
N GLY A 137 -5.37 9.69 -32.01
CA GLY A 137 -4.03 10.20 -31.77
C GLY A 137 -3.54 9.99 -30.33
N LEU A 138 -4.22 9.16 -29.54
CA LEU A 138 -3.89 8.89 -28.15
C LEU A 138 -3.44 7.45 -27.96
N ALA A 139 -2.41 7.25 -27.14
CA ALA A 139 -2.02 5.92 -26.68
C ALA A 139 -2.98 5.39 -25.61
N ASP A 140 -3.09 4.07 -25.51
CA ASP A 140 -3.87 3.40 -24.46
C ASP A 140 -3.24 3.54 -23.05
N VAL A 141 -1.97 3.90 -22.99
CA VAL A 141 -1.27 4.36 -21.77
C VAL A 141 -0.13 5.30 -22.17
N THR A 142 0.08 6.35 -21.37
CA THR A 142 1.19 7.29 -21.51
C THR A 142 1.85 7.48 -20.16
N TRP A 143 3.18 7.37 -20.10
CA TRP A 143 3.94 7.68 -18.89
C TRP A 143 4.46 9.10 -18.98
N LEU A 144 4.25 9.89 -17.92
CA LEU A 144 4.63 11.30 -17.86
C LEU A 144 5.79 11.51 -16.89
N ASP A 145 6.68 12.45 -17.21
CA ASP A 145 7.70 12.93 -16.28
C ASP A 145 7.13 13.95 -15.26
N GLY A 146 8.00 14.46 -14.39
CA GLY A 146 7.61 15.41 -13.34
C GLY A 146 7.16 16.79 -13.85
N GLU A 147 7.41 17.10 -15.12
CA GLU A 147 6.98 18.33 -15.78
C GLU A 147 5.72 18.12 -16.64
N GLY A 148 5.24 16.89 -16.75
CA GLY A 148 4.08 16.50 -17.56
C GLY A 148 4.41 16.16 -19.01
N GLY A 149 5.70 16.06 -19.37
CA GLY A 149 6.15 15.60 -20.68
C GLY A 149 6.06 14.08 -20.81
N VAL A 150 5.91 13.56 -22.04
CA VAL A 150 5.92 12.11 -22.28
C VAL A 150 7.32 11.57 -22.02
N LEU A 151 7.38 10.49 -21.22
CA LEU A 151 8.61 9.87 -20.80
C LEU A 151 9.29 9.13 -21.97
N SER A 152 10.52 9.52 -22.31
CA SER A 152 11.33 8.86 -23.35
C SER A 152 11.89 7.52 -22.87
N SER A 153 12.35 6.68 -23.81
CA SER A 153 13.01 5.42 -23.49
C SER A 153 14.29 5.62 -22.67
N GLU A 154 15.10 6.63 -22.98
CA GLU A 154 16.31 6.96 -22.23
C GLU A 154 15.96 7.39 -20.80
N GLN A 155 14.94 8.26 -20.68
CA GLN A 155 14.43 8.74 -19.40
C GLN A 155 13.87 7.62 -18.51
N TRP A 156 13.27 6.58 -19.12
CA TRP A 156 12.79 5.39 -18.42
C TRP A 156 13.91 4.59 -17.75
N HIS A 157 15.11 4.56 -18.35
CA HIS A 157 16.24 3.76 -17.86
C HIS A 157 17.19 4.54 -16.92
N GLN A 158 16.84 5.77 -16.55
CA GLN A 158 17.58 6.57 -15.57
C GLN A 158 17.31 6.09 -14.15
N SER A 159 18.36 5.65 -13.44
CA SER A 159 18.24 5.07 -12.10
C SER A 159 18.02 6.09 -10.97
N ASP A 160 18.30 7.37 -11.23
CA ASP A 160 18.16 8.49 -10.30
C ASP A 160 16.79 9.17 -10.36
N ARG A 161 15.87 8.66 -11.19
CA ARG A 161 14.51 9.21 -11.29
C ARG A 161 13.68 8.84 -10.07
N GLU A 162 13.17 9.87 -9.39
CA GLU A 162 12.36 9.70 -8.18
C GLU A 162 10.84 9.75 -8.46
N HIS A 163 10.40 10.33 -9.60
CA HIS A 163 8.99 10.60 -9.86
C HIS A 163 8.60 10.38 -11.33
N PHE A 164 7.42 9.82 -11.56
CA PHE A 164 6.73 9.73 -12.85
C PHE A 164 5.21 9.56 -12.62
N GLY A 165 4.41 9.76 -13.66
CA GLY A 165 2.95 9.64 -13.65
C GLY A 165 2.41 8.79 -14.80
N MET A 166 1.13 8.43 -14.73
CA MET A 166 0.36 7.71 -15.74
C MET A 166 -1.00 8.37 -15.92
#